data_AF-A0A4P5P973-F1
#
_entry.id   AF-A0A4P5P973-F1
#
_cell.length_a   1.000
_cell.length_b   1.000
_cell.length_c   1.000
_cell.angle_alpha   90.00
_cell.angle_beta   90.00
_cell.angle_gamma   90.00
#
_symmetry.space_group_name_H-M   'P 1'
#
loop_
_entity.id
_entity.type
_entity.pdbx_description
1 polymer ?
#
loop_
_entity_poly.entity_id
_entity_poly.type
_entity_poly.pdbx_seq_one_letter_code
_entity_poly.pdbx_strand_id
1 'polypeptide(L)'
;MILQKQFVFTSTTVNRNKGTIRAPWFGNWSKPNWWYDGLNSTDYFYSQFGDQAFIQYGQNYNKPWASTRMFAETVHINKEVLNPDGSVTATVTVNPDAFVQRKTDYAATVGYRVVYSVRINNVEVWSYTGQTIDEFTFLNGKAQTFTATIPPQQTFTGTAIEINIHYVDGQYHDSNTRVGFALYNPTPPTYVPSATRKSGQWKDNHRNSGRILIRKKGVWVEKSNENPATSRGENVGHNRIRKAGKWRQLPRMNGGTPE
;
A
#
# COMPACT_ATOMS: atom_id res chain seq x y z
N MET A 1 -6.65 1.67 -11.19
CA MET A 1 -5.81 2.23 -10.11
C MET A 1 -4.43 1.64 -10.27
N ILE A 2 -3.39 2.48 -10.34
CA ILE A 2 -1.99 2.10 -10.56
C ILE A 2 -1.31 1.87 -9.22
N LEU A 3 -1.54 2.77 -8.26
CA LEU A 3 -1.02 2.64 -6.91
C LEU A 3 -1.77 1.56 -6.13
N GLN A 4 -1.05 0.91 -5.24
CA GLN A 4 -1.58 -0.08 -4.31
C GLN A 4 -1.65 0.53 -2.91
N LYS A 5 -2.79 0.39 -2.23
CA LYS A 5 -2.90 0.72 -0.81
C LYS A 5 -2.30 -0.40 0.02
N GLN A 6 -1.34 -0.08 0.86
CA GLN A 6 -0.68 -1.02 1.77
C GLN A 6 -0.91 -0.55 3.20
N PHE A 7 -1.37 -1.44 4.07
CA PHE A 7 -1.45 -1.10 5.49
C PHE A 7 -0.04 -0.92 6.05
N VAL A 8 0.20 0.18 6.75
CA VAL A 8 1.46 0.49 7.43
C VAL A 8 1.22 0.69 8.91
N PHE A 9 2.18 0.23 9.70
CA PHE A 9 2.23 0.43 11.13
C PHE A 9 3.69 0.59 11.53
N THR A 10 4.03 1.73 12.15
CA THR A 10 5.36 1.94 12.73
C THR A 10 5.22 2.19 14.22
N SER A 11 5.47 1.15 15.01
CA SER A 11 5.64 1.19 16.46
C SER A 11 6.38 -0.09 16.90
N THR A 12 7.07 -0.04 18.03
CA THR A 12 7.68 -1.23 18.68
C THR A 12 6.67 -2.05 19.48
N THR A 13 5.41 -1.63 19.50
CA THR A 13 4.32 -2.28 20.25
C THR A 13 3.76 -3.49 19.51
N VAL A 14 3.26 -4.45 20.30
CA VAL A 14 2.68 -5.67 19.77
C VAL A 14 1.34 -5.34 19.12
N ASN A 15 1.18 -5.79 17.88
CA ASN A 15 0.00 -5.52 17.08
C ASN A 15 -0.60 -6.82 16.52
N ARG A 16 -1.90 -6.78 16.20
CA ARG A 16 -2.63 -7.90 15.64
C ARG A 16 -3.52 -7.49 14.48
N ASN A 17 -3.26 -8.10 13.32
CA ASN A 17 -4.09 -7.99 12.14
C ASN A 17 -5.40 -8.78 12.32
N LYS A 18 -6.53 -8.13 12.10
CA LYS A 18 -7.89 -8.72 12.12
C LYS A 18 -8.40 -9.02 10.71
N GLY A 19 -7.58 -8.82 9.69
CA GLY A 19 -7.85 -9.17 8.30
C GLY A 19 -8.63 -8.11 7.55
N THR A 20 -9.45 -8.56 6.61
CA THR A 20 -10.25 -7.69 5.73
C THR A 20 -11.69 -7.50 6.25
N ILE A 21 -11.84 -7.13 7.51
CA ILE A 21 -13.14 -6.97 8.15
C ILE A 21 -13.42 -5.50 8.48
N ARG A 22 -14.68 -5.09 8.42
CA ARG A 22 -15.10 -3.83 9.04
C ARG A 22 -15.06 -4.01 10.56
N ALA A 23 -14.49 -3.04 11.29
CA ALA A 23 -14.42 -3.16 12.73
C ALA A 23 -15.82 -3.12 13.38
N PRO A 24 -16.15 -4.04 14.29
CA PRO A 24 -17.48 -4.11 14.91
C PRO A 24 -17.78 -2.91 15.82
N TRP A 25 -16.76 -2.27 16.38
CA TRP A 25 -16.92 -1.05 17.18
C TRP A 25 -17.25 0.19 16.34
N PHE A 26 -17.03 0.17 15.02
CA PHE A 26 -17.20 1.35 14.18
C PHE A 26 -18.69 1.67 13.99
N GLY A 27 -19.16 2.75 14.64
CA GLY A 27 -20.57 3.10 14.74
C GLY A 27 -21.28 2.53 15.99
N ASN A 28 -20.62 1.67 16.77
CA ASN A 28 -21.11 1.18 18.06
C ASN A 28 -19.96 1.00 19.06
N TRP A 29 -19.65 2.06 19.80
CA TRP A 29 -18.47 2.19 20.65
C TRP A 29 -18.56 1.44 22.00
N SER A 30 -19.57 0.58 22.18
CA SER A 30 -19.71 -0.21 23.41
C SER A 30 -18.61 -1.27 23.53
N LYS A 31 -18.16 -1.52 24.77
CA LYS A 31 -17.08 -2.47 25.11
C LYS A 31 -17.22 -3.86 24.48
N PRO A 32 -18.41 -4.47 24.38
CA PRO A 32 -18.57 -5.79 23.74
C PRO A 32 -18.14 -5.83 22.27
N ASN A 33 -18.11 -4.69 21.58
CA ASN A 33 -17.69 -4.60 20.19
C ASN A 33 -16.19 -4.29 20.03
N TRP A 34 -15.47 -4.04 21.12
CA TRP A 34 -14.05 -3.77 21.04
C TRP A 34 -13.32 -5.06 20.70
N TRP A 35 -12.28 -4.94 19.87
CA TRP A 35 -11.41 -6.06 19.64
C TRP A 35 -10.69 -6.46 20.91
N TYR A 36 -10.63 -7.76 21.07
CA TYR A 36 -10.01 -8.43 22.19
C TYR A 36 -9.30 -9.66 21.65
N ASP A 37 -8.31 -10.16 22.39
CA ASP A 37 -7.60 -11.38 22.01
C ASP A 37 -7.37 -12.39 23.13
N GLY A 38 -7.92 -12.17 24.32
CA GLY A 38 -7.68 -13.06 25.45
C GLY A 38 -6.35 -12.79 26.17
N LEU A 39 -5.49 -11.94 25.61
CA LEU A 39 -4.09 -11.82 26.00
C LEU A 39 -3.75 -10.40 26.45
N ASN A 40 -2.83 -10.28 27.41
CA ASN A 40 -2.33 -8.99 27.87
C ASN A 40 -1.21 -8.42 26.97
N SER A 41 -0.93 -9.07 25.83
CA SER A 41 0.21 -8.76 24.99
C SER A 41 -0.11 -7.79 23.86
N THR A 42 -1.35 -7.72 23.36
CA THR A 42 -1.66 -6.89 22.19
C THR A 42 -2.03 -5.48 22.61
N ASP A 43 -1.29 -4.52 22.06
CA ASP A 43 -1.55 -3.10 22.24
C ASP A 43 -2.44 -2.58 21.11
N TYR A 44 -2.14 -2.95 19.86
CA TYR A 44 -2.88 -2.51 18.68
C TYR A 44 -3.59 -3.64 17.96
N PHE A 45 -4.81 -3.35 17.52
CA PHE A 45 -5.55 -4.16 16.57
C PHE A 45 -5.81 -3.33 15.32
N TYR A 46 -5.76 -3.97 14.16
CA TYR A 46 -6.10 -3.28 12.91
C TYR A 46 -6.78 -4.19 11.91
N SER A 47 -7.60 -3.61 11.05
CA SER A 47 -8.17 -4.26 9.87
C SER A 47 -8.31 -3.26 8.73
N GLN A 48 -8.61 -3.79 7.55
CA GLN A 48 -8.99 -3.00 6.40
C GLN A 48 -10.32 -3.50 5.82
N PHE A 49 -11.14 -2.63 5.25
CA PHE A 49 -12.34 -3.02 4.52
C PHE A 49 -12.53 -2.08 3.33
N GLY A 50 -12.19 -2.56 2.14
CA GLY A 50 -12.10 -1.71 0.95
C GLY A 50 -11.08 -0.59 1.15
N ASP A 51 -11.55 0.65 1.10
CA ASP A 51 -10.74 1.86 1.23
C ASP A 51 -10.61 2.37 2.67
N GLN A 52 -11.19 1.64 3.64
CA GLN A 52 -11.19 2.01 5.05
C GLN A 52 -10.17 1.21 5.86
N ALA A 53 -9.42 1.90 6.70
CA ALA A 53 -8.59 1.28 7.74
C ALA A 53 -9.24 1.51 9.10
N PHE A 54 -9.23 0.48 9.94
CA PHE A 54 -9.75 0.52 11.31
C PHE A 54 -8.64 0.13 12.27
N ILE A 55 -8.45 0.92 13.31
CA ILE A 55 -7.37 0.78 14.27
C ILE A 55 -7.95 0.92 15.67
N GLN A 56 -7.58 0.00 16.56
CA GLN A 56 -7.90 0.09 17.98
C GLN A 56 -6.61 0.00 18.77
N TYR A 57 -6.41 0.94 19.68
CA TYR A 57 -5.31 0.96 20.63
C TYR A 57 -5.84 0.74 22.04
N GLY A 58 -5.42 -0.35 22.66
CA GLY A 58 -5.89 -0.82 23.96
C GLY A 58 -7.08 -1.77 23.83
N GLN A 59 -7.46 -2.31 24.98
CA GLN A 59 -8.55 -3.27 25.13
C GLN A 59 -9.10 -3.19 26.55
N ASN A 60 -10.35 -3.65 26.74
CA ASN A 60 -10.96 -3.72 28.06
C ASN A 60 -10.55 -5.00 28.80
N TYR A 61 -9.26 -5.13 29.15
CA TYR A 61 -8.74 -6.36 29.76
C TYR A 61 -7.60 -6.11 30.73
N ASN A 62 -7.64 -6.85 31.86
CA ASN A 62 -6.73 -7.07 33.01
C ASN A 62 -5.32 -6.42 33.00
N LYS A 63 -5.25 -5.19 32.54
CA LYS A 63 -4.17 -4.21 32.55
C LYS A 63 -4.87 -2.89 32.86
N PRO A 64 -4.23 -1.98 33.61
CA PRO A 64 -4.79 -0.66 33.91
C PRO A 64 -4.70 0.26 32.69
N TRP A 65 -5.32 -0.16 31.57
CA TRP A 65 -5.54 0.70 30.43
C TRP A 65 -6.47 1.83 30.87
N ALA A 66 -6.00 3.07 30.87
CA ALA A 66 -6.87 4.20 31.20
C ALA A 66 -8.06 4.29 30.22
N SER A 67 -7.82 3.97 28.94
CA SER A 67 -8.83 3.98 27.89
C SER A 67 -8.45 3.08 26.72
N THR A 68 -9.47 2.71 25.94
CA THR A 68 -9.32 2.20 24.57
C THR A 68 -9.59 3.32 23.58
N ARG A 69 -8.71 3.47 22.60
CA ARG A 69 -8.81 4.46 21.52
C ARG A 69 -9.10 3.76 20.21
N MET A 70 -9.98 4.33 19.41
CA MET A 70 -10.40 3.77 18.12
C MET A 70 -10.25 4.84 17.05
N PHE A 71 -9.63 4.49 15.95
CA PHE A 71 -9.41 5.35 14.80
C PHE A 71 -9.92 4.65 13.54
N ALA A 72 -10.65 5.38 12.69
CA ALA A 72 -10.95 4.93 11.33
C ALA A 72 -10.60 6.01 10.31
N GLU A 73 -10.01 5.61 9.18
CA GLU A 73 -9.81 6.47 8.01
C GLU A 73 -10.34 5.84 6.74
N THR A 74 -10.69 6.69 5.79
CA THR A 74 -10.86 6.33 4.37
C THR A 74 -9.78 7.03 3.56
N VAL A 75 -9.05 6.28 2.71
CA VAL A 75 -8.12 6.86 1.73
C VAL A 75 -8.70 6.68 0.33
N HIS A 76 -8.95 7.79 -0.37
CA HIS A 76 -9.46 7.79 -1.74
C HIS A 76 -8.42 8.38 -2.71
N ILE A 77 -8.12 7.65 -3.79
CA ILE A 77 -7.24 8.13 -4.85
C ILE A 77 -8.12 8.77 -5.93
N ASN A 78 -8.16 10.10 -5.96
CA ASN A 78 -9.04 10.87 -6.85
C ASN A 78 -8.59 10.79 -8.31
N LYS A 79 -7.27 10.82 -8.53
CA LYS A 79 -6.65 10.83 -9.86
C LYS A 79 -5.26 10.25 -9.78
N GLU A 80 -4.86 9.54 -10.84
CA GLU A 80 -3.49 9.05 -11.05
C GLU A 80 -3.02 9.37 -12.46
N VAL A 81 -1.74 9.68 -12.60
CA VAL A 81 -1.04 9.85 -13.88
C VAL A 81 0.27 9.08 -13.80
N LEU A 82 0.45 8.10 -14.67
CA LEU A 82 1.73 7.43 -14.87
C LEU A 82 2.64 8.33 -15.71
N ASN A 83 3.78 8.69 -15.16
CA ASN A 83 4.79 9.50 -15.84
C ASN A 83 5.71 8.61 -16.70
N PRO A 84 6.41 9.17 -17.70
CA PRO A 84 7.30 8.40 -18.58
C PRO A 84 8.46 7.68 -17.85
N ASP A 85 8.86 8.19 -16.68
CA ASP A 85 9.90 7.60 -15.82
C ASP A 85 9.38 6.46 -14.91
N GLY A 86 8.10 6.10 -15.04
CA GLY A 86 7.44 5.08 -14.22
C GLY A 86 6.99 5.57 -12.85
N SER A 87 7.25 6.83 -12.49
CA SER A 87 6.64 7.43 -11.29
C SER A 87 5.14 7.65 -11.51
N VAL A 88 4.38 7.67 -10.42
CA VAL A 88 2.94 7.95 -10.48
C VAL A 88 2.65 9.21 -9.69
N THR A 89 2.08 10.22 -10.35
CA THR A 89 1.53 11.41 -9.70
C THR A 89 0.08 11.14 -9.35
N ALA A 90 -0.28 11.25 -8.08
CA ALA A 90 -1.65 11.02 -7.62
C ALA A 90 -2.17 12.17 -6.77
N THR A 91 -3.43 12.54 -6.97
CA THR A 91 -4.18 13.41 -6.05
C THR A 91 -5.02 12.52 -5.15
N VAL A 92 -4.83 12.65 -3.85
CA VAL A 92 -5.38 11.73 -2.84
C VAL A 92 -6.14 12.53 -1.80
N THR A 93 -7.28 12.00 -1.37
CA THR A 93 -8.05 12.52 -0.24
C THR A 93 -8.02 11.49 0.88
N VAL A 94 -7.67 11.93 2.08
CA VAL A 94 -7.73 11.13 3.30
C VAL A 94 -8.82 11.73 4.19
N ASN A 95 -9.79 10.90 4.58
CA ASN A 95 -10.87 11.25 5.49
C ASN A 95 -10.62 10.58 6.84
N PRO A 96 -10.41 11.32 7.92
CA PRO A 96 -10.46 10.77 9.27
C PRO A 96 -11.94 10.53 9.66
N ASP A 97 -12.41 9.30 9.53
CA ASP A 97 -13.81 8.93 9.72
C ASP A 97 -14.23 8.94 11.20
N ALA A 98 -13.33 8.50 12.08
CA ALA A 98 -13.57 8.53 13.52
C ALA A 98 -12.27 8.61 14.33
N PHE A 99 -12.34 9.33 15.45
CA PHE A 99 -11.41 9.21 16.56
C PHE A 99 -12.19 9.19 17.89
N VAL A 100 -12.10 8.07 18.60
CA VAL A 100 -12.96 7.80 19.76
C VAL A 100 -12.11 7.30 20.90
N GLN A 101 -12.40 7.79 22.10
CA GLN A 101 -11.81 7.29 23.34
C GLN A 101 -12.92 6.87 24.30
N ARG A 102 -12.73 5.70 24.92
CA ARG A 102 -13.63 5.14 25.92
C ARG A 102 -12.85 4.59 27.09
N LYS A 103 -13.34 4.86 28.30
CA LYS A 103 -12.70 4.42 29.54
C LYS A 103 -12.82 2.90 29.68
N THR A 104 -11.75 2.23 30.10
CA THR A 104 -11.81 0.79 30.41
C THR A 104 -12.32 0.57 31.84
N ASP A 105 -12.82 -0.63 32.13
CA ASP A 105 -13.24 -1.02 33.48
C ASP A 105 -12.05 -1.17 34.45
N TYR A 106 -10.82 -1.24 33.92
CA TYR A 106 -9.58 -1.40 34.68
C TYR A 106 -8.82 -0.09 34.85
N ALA A 107 -9.37 1.03 34.35
CA ALA A 107 -8.77 2.34 34.49
C ALA A 107 -8.71 2.77 35.97
N ALA A 108 -7.59 3.38 36.35
CA ALA A 108 -7.48 4.02 37.66
C ALA A 108 -8.54 5.13 37.84
N THR A 109 -8.81 5.50 39.09
CA THR A 109 -9.79 6.53 39.44
C THR A 109 -9.40 7.91 38.91
N VAL A 110 -8.09 8.16 38.71
CA VAL A 110 -7.52 9.42 38.20
C VAL A 110 -6.72 9.11 36.94
N GLY A 111 -6.94 9.89 35.88
CA GLY A 111 -6.17 9.80 34.63
C GLY A 111 -4.95 10.72 34.64
N TYR A 112 -4.07 10.52 33.66
CA TYR A 112 -2.91 11.38 33.44
C TYR A 112 -3.24 12.46 32.42
N ARG A 113 -2.69 13.66 32.59
CA ARG A 113 -2.89 14.76 31.63
C ARG A 113 -2.19 14.44 30.32
N VAL A 114 -2.92 14.58 29.22
CA VAL A 114 -2.44 14.26 27.88
C VAL A 114 -2.87 15.30 26.87
N VAL A 115 -2.00 15.47 25.86
CA VAL A 115 -2.31 16.15 24.61
C VAL A 115 -2.22 15.13 23.48
N TYR A 116 -3.33 14.93 22.78
CA TYR A 116 -3.37 14.17 21.54
C TYR A 116 -3.26 15.13 20.35
N SER A 117 -2.41 14.80 19.38
CA SER A 117 -2.34 15.46 18.08
C SER A 117 -2.40 14.40 16.99
N VAL A 118 -3.37 14.54 16.09
CA VAL A 118 -3.58 13.65 14.95
C VAL A 118 -3.23 14.42 13.68
N ARG A 119 -2.32 13.86 12.89
CA ARG A 119 -1.85 14.48 11.64
C ARG A 119 -2.02 13.55 10.46
N ILE A 120 -2.27 14.16 9.31
CA ILE A 120 -2.23 13.51 8.00
C ILE A 120 -1.28 14.33 7.14
N ASN A 121 -0.26 13.69 6.57
CA ASN A 121 0.76 14.36 5.75
C ASN A 121 1.34 15.63 6.43
N ASN A 122 1.73 15.52 7.71
CA ASN A 122 2.23 16.62 8.56
C ASN A 122 1.24 17.76 8.87
N VAL A 123 -0.02 17.69 8.43
CA VAL A 123 -1.06 18.67 8.77
C VAL A 123 -1.87 18.14 9.95
N GLU A 124 -1.96 18.93 11.04
CA GLU A 124 -2.85 18.59 12.16
C GLU A 124 -4.31 18.68 11.72
N VAL A 125 -5.03 17.58 11.86
CA VAL A 125 -6.45 17.45 11.50
C VAL A 125 -7.36 17.40 12.71
N TRP A 126 -6.78 17.10 13.88
CA TRP A 126 -7.49 17.06 15.15
C TRP A 126 -6.50 17.09 16.31
N SER A 127 -6.91 17.70 17.43
CA SER A 127 -6.19 17.66 18.68
C SER A 127 -7.14 17.66 19.87
N TYR A 128 -6.62 17.21 21.02
CA TYR A 128 -7.37 17.17 22.27
C TYR A 128 -6.44 17.32 23.45
N THR A 129 -6.87 18.08 24.44
CA THR A 129 -6.20 18.23 25.73
C THR A 129 -7.15 17.79 26.82
N GLY A 130 -6.73 16.85 27.66
CA GLY A 130 -7.55 16.32 28.75
C GLY A 130 -6.82 15.24 29.51
N GLN A 131 -7.53 14.20 29.92
CA GLN A 131 -7.00 13.08 30.67
C GLN A 131 -7.11 11.76 29.89
N THR A 132 -6.24 10.80 30.24
CA THR A 132 -6.26 9.46 29.65
C THR A 132 -7.53 8.66 29.91
N ILE A 133 -8.35 9.06 30.91
CA ILE A 133 -9.62 8.42 31.27
C ILE A 133 -10.85 9.13 30.70
N ASP A 134 -10.66 10.27 30.04
CA ASP A 134 -11.77 11.02 29.47
C ASP A 134 -12.39 10.25 28.30
N GLU A 135 -13.69 10.46 28.08
CA GLU A 135 -14.40 9.85 26.97
C GLU A 135 -14.78 10.92 25.95
N PHE A 136 -14.47 10.67 24.68
CA PHE A 136 -14.85 11.57 23.60
C PHE A 136 -15.17 10.80 22.34
N THR A 137 -15.94 11.44 21.47
CA THR A 137 -16.23 10.94 20.12
C THR A 137 -16.04 12.08 19.16
N PHE A 138 -15.09 11.91 18.24
CA PHE A 138 -14.91 12.79 17.10
C PHE A 138 -15.20 11.98 15.85
N LEU A 139 -16.12 12.46 15.04
CA LEU A 139 -16.53 11.81 13.79
C LEU A 139 -16.31 12.78 12.65
N ASN A 140 -16.03 12.26 11.46
CA ASN A 140 -15.93 13.03 10.21
C ASN A 140 -15.00 14.24 10.34
N GLY A 141 -13.75 13.99 10.72
CA GLY A 141 -12.78 15.06 10.83
C GLY A 141 -12.45 15.71 9.48
N LYS A 142 -11.69 16.80 9.53
CA LYS A 142 -11.37 17.57 8.33
C LYS A 142 -10.53 16.75 7.36
N ALA A 143 -11.14 16.37 6.23
CA ALA A 143 -10.47 15.70 5.13
C ALA A 143 -9.25 16.48 4.64
N GLN A 144 -8.18 15.76 4.28
CA GLN A 144 -6.99 16.33 3.67
C GLN A 144 -6.87 15.85 2.24
N THR A 145 -6.71 16.80 1.32
CA THR A 145 -6.45 16.50 -0.10
C THR A 145 -5.10 17.06 -0.50
N PHE A 146 -4.25 16.22 -1.08
CA PHE A 146 -2.92 16.62 -1.52
C PHE A 146 -2.47 15.80 -2.74
N THR A 147 -1.43 16.29 -3.41
CA THR A 147 -0.81 15.61 -4.55
C THR A 147 0.55 15.07 -4.12
N ALA A 148 0.84 13.82 -4.50
CA ALA A 148 2.14 13.18 -4.27
C ALA A 148 2.63 12.52 -5.57
N THR A 149 3.94 12.58 -5.80
CA THR A 149 4.60 11.83 -6.89
C THR A 149 5.41 10.71 -6.27
N ILE A 150 5.09 9.47 -6.64
CA ILE A 150 5.67 8.26 -6.04
C ILE A 150 6.57 7.58 -7.07
N PRO A 151 7.90 7.52 -6.86
CA PRO A 151 8.82 6.86 -7.78
C PRO A 151 8.52 5.35 -7.93
N PRO A 152 9.02 4.69 -8.98
CA PRO A 152 8.89 3.24 -9.17
C PRO A 152 9.34 2.45 -7.94
N GLN A 153 8.57 1.45 -7.54
CA GLN A 153 8.84 0.58 -6.37
C GLN A 153 9.06 1.32 -5.04
N GLN A 154 8.60 2.56 -4.92
CA GLN A 154 8.62 3.31 -3.67
C GLN A 154 7.24 3.35 -3.01
N THR A 155 7.25 3.57 -1.70
CA THR A 155 6.04 3.72 -0.88
C THR A 155 5.97 5.13 -0.34
N PHE A 156 4.84 5.80 -0.56
CA PHE A 156 4.51 7.07 0.06
C PHE A 156 3.61 6.84 1.28
N THR A 157 4.08 7.23 2.46
CA THR A 157 3.38 7.00 3.73
C THR A 157 2.58 8.21 4.22
N GLY A 158 2.55 9.33 3.49
CA GLY A 158 1.86 10.55 3.95
C GLY A 158 0.34 10.43 3.98
N THR A 159 -0.23 9.35 3.42
CA THR A 159 -1.66 9.03 3.55
C THR A 159 -2.01 8.37 4.88
N ALA A 160 -1.04 7.83 5.61
CA ALA A 160 -1.27 7.23 6.92
C ALA A 160 -1.41 8.32 7.98
N ILE A 161 -2.13 8.01 9.05
CA ILE A 161 -2.30 8.91 10.18
C ILE A 161 -1.10 8.82 11.10
N GLU A 162 -0.72 9.97 11.64
CA GLU A 162 0.23 10.10 12.73
C GLU A 162 -0.51 10.50 14.00
N ILE A 163 -0.50 9.62 15.00
CA ILE A 163 -1.05 9.88 16.33
C ILE A 163 0.11 10.17 17.26
N ASN A 164 0.11 11.38 17.81
CA ASN A 164 1.12 11.87 18.74
C ASN A 164 0.44 12.04 20.10
N ILE A 165 1.03 11.46 21.14
CA ILE A 165 0.53 11.51 22.51
C ILE A 165 1.62 12.13 23.35
N HIS A 166 1.34 13.28 23.94
CA HIS A 166 2.23 13.95 24.88
C HIS A 166 1.66 13.86 26.30
N TYR A 167 2.45 13.34 27.24
CA TYR A 167 2.08 13.27 28.66
C TYR A 167 2.63 14.50 29.38
N VAL A 168 1.72 15.41 29.73
CA VAL A 168 2.08 16.78 30.13
C VAL A 168 2.96 16.83 31.38
N ASP A 169 2.77 15.90 32.32
CA ASP A 169 3.57 15.86 33.55
C ASP A 169 4.73 14.85 33.49
N GLY A 170 5.02 14.29 32.32
CA GLY A 170 6.16 13.38 32.13
C GLY A 170 6.01 12.01 32.79
N GLN A 171 4.79 11.58 33.11
CA GLN A 171 4.54 10.24 33.68
C GLN A 171 4.95 9.11 32.74
N TYR A 172 4.90 9.38 31.43
CA TYR A 172 5.35 8.49 30.37
C TYR A 172 6.04 9.30 29.27
N HIS A 173 6.87 8.63 28.48
CA HIS A 173 7.43 9.21 27.26
C HIS A 173 6.35 9.48 26.22
N ASP A 174 6.59 10.48 25.38
CA ASP A 174 5.74 10.77 24.24
C ASP A 174 5.67 9.56 23.31
N SER A 175 4.47 9.32 22.77
CA SER A 175 4.21 8.21 21.87
C SER A 175 3.82 8.73 20.50
N ASN A 176 4.61 8.38 19.50
CA ASN A 176 4.36 8.71 18.10
C ASN A 176 4.11 7.42 17.33
N THR A 177 2.88 7.26 16.83
CA THR A 177 2.47 6.08 16.07
C THR A 177 2.01 6.51 14.69
N ARG A 178 2.57 5.92 13.64
CA ARG A 178 2.04 6.04 12.28
C ARG A 178 1.30 4.76 11.91
N VAL A 179 0.05 4.91 11.49
CA VAL A 179 -0.82 3.77 11.22
C VAL A 179 -1.88 4.13 10.18
N GLY A 180 -2.22 3.20 9.30
CA GLY A 180 -3.21 3.41 8.24
C GLY A 180 -2.74 2.89 6.90
N PHE A 181 -3.17 3.50 5.79
CA PHE A 181 -2.69 3.16 4.46
C PHE A 181 -1.50 4.01 4.02
N ALA A 182 -0.54 3.37 3.38
CA ALA A 182 0.45 3.97 2.49
C ALA A 182 0.14 3.62 1.04
N LEU A 183 0.68 4.40 0.11
CA LEU A 183 0.53 4.18 -1.33
C LEU A 183 1.83 3.65 -1.91
N TYR A 184 1.81 2.44 -2.45
CA TYR A 184 2.93 1.81 -3.11
C TYR A 184 2.80 1.92 -4.63
N ASN A 185 3.88 2.31 -5.31
CA ASN A 185 3.95 2.27 -6.76
C ASN A 185 4.55 0.92 -7.22
N PRO A 186 3.76 0.00 -7.79
CA PRO A 186 4.25 -1.30 -8.26
C PRO A 186 4.99 -1.22 -9.60
N THR A 187 5.07 -0.04 -10.23
CA THR A 187 5.78 0.14 -11.50
C THR A 187 7.25 -0.24 -11.29
N PRO A 188 7.82 -1.13 -12.12
CA PRO A 188 9.23 -1.48 -12.01
C PRO A 188 10.10 -0.25 -12.31
N PRO A 189 11.22 -0.04 -11.59
CA PRO A 189 12.20 0.98 -11.96
C PRO A 189 12.63 0.69 -13.39
N THR A 190 12.59 1.74 -14.20
CA THR A 190 12.86 1.80 -15.64
C THR A 190 13.50 0.51 -16.19
N TYR A 191 12.74 -0.18 -17.03
CA TYR A 191 13.23 -1.29 -17.85
C TYR A 191 14.61 -0.95 -18.43
N VAL A 192 15.65 -1.69 -18.03
CA VAL A 192 16.99 -1.57 -18.62
C VAL A 192 16.97 -2.39 -19.91
N PRO A 193 16.91 -1.79 -21.11
CA PRO A 193 17.06 -2.55 -22.34
C PRO A 193 18.41 -3.27 -22.32
N SER A 194 18.39 -4.58 -22.48
CA SER A 194 19.61 -5.38 -22.58
C SER A 194 20.10 -5.36 -24.02
N ALA A 195 21.37 -5.01 -24.22
CA ALA A 195 22.04 -5.15 -25.50
C ALA A 195 23.20 -6.13 -25.35
N THR A 196 23.37 -7.04 -26.30
CA THR A 196 24.54 -7.91 -26.35
C THR A 196 25.50 -7.38 -27.41
N ARG A 197 26.78 -7.27 -27.08
CA ARG A 197 27.81 -6.89 -28.06
C ARG A 197 28.25 -8.15 -28.80
N LYS A 198 28.02 -8.20 -30.12
CA LYS A 198 28.46 -9.30 -30.99
C LYS A 198 29.25 -8.71 -32.16
N SER A 199 30.48 -9.19 -32.34
CA SER A 199 31.38 -8.72 -33.40
C SER A 199 31.57 -7.18 -33.41
N GLY A 200 31.76 -6.60 -32.23
CA GLY A 200 32.02 -5.16 -32.08
C GLY A 200 30.79 -4.25 -32.11
N GLN A 201 29.64 -4.72 -32.59
CA GLN A 201 28.39 -3.94 -32.66
C GLN A 201 27.43 -4.26 -31.50
N TRP A 202 26.73 -3.23 -31.02
CA TRP A 202 25.62 -3.37 -30.08
C TRP A 202 24.38 -3.90 -30.81
N LYS A 203 23.78 -5.00 -30.31
CA LYS A 203 22.51 -5.52 -30.80
C LYS A 203 21.46 -5.38 -29.71
N ASP A 204 20.37 -4.69 -30.05
CA ASP A 204 19.18 -4.53 -29.21
C ASP A 204 18.38 -5.85 -29.20
N ASN A 205 18.13 -6.41 -28.02
CA ASN A 205 17.36 -7.65 -27.87
C ASN A 205 15.84 -7.46 -28.03
N HIS A 206 15.37 -6.23 -28.23
CA HIS A 206 13.95 -5.87 -28.32
C HIS A 206 13.51 -5.49 -29.73
N ARG A 207 14.45 -5.32 -30.67
CA ARG A 207 14.14 -5.25 -32.08
C ARG A 207 13.91 -6.67 -32.61
N ASN A 208 12.66 -6.97 -33.00
CA ASN A 208 12.31 -8.15 -33.81
C ASN A 208 12.84 -8.03 -35.26
N SER A 209 14.08 -7.57 -35.43
CA SER A 209 14.74 -7.32 -36.72
C SER A 209 15.80 -8.38 -37.05
N GLY A 210 15.68 -9.57 -36.45
CA GLY A 210 16.56 -10.72 -36.70
C GLY A 210 16.00 -11.71 -37.72
N ARG A 211 16.79 -12.74 -38.04
CA ARG A 211 16.38 -13.90 -38.84
C ARG A 211 16.62 -15.15 -38.02
N ILE A 212 15.67 -16.10 -38.02
CA ILE A 212 15.91 -17.43 -37.46
C ILE A 212 16.46 -18.29 -38.60
N LEU A 213 17.74 -18.65 -38.51
CA LEU A 213 18.40 -19.52 -39.47
C LEU A 213 18.52 -20.93 -38.88
N ILE A 214 18.22 -21.95 -39.68
CA ILE A 214 18.52 -23.34 -39.36
C ILE A 214 19.48 -23.92 -40.41
N ARG A 215 20.38 -24.81 -39.99
CA ARG A 215 21.23 -25.55 -40.93
C ARG A 215 20.41 -26.66 -41.59
N LYS A 216 20.26 -26.63 -42.91
CA LYS A 216 19.68 -27.71 -43.72
C LYS A 216 20.66 -28.08 -44.83
N LYS A 217 21.07 -29.35 -44.87
CA LYS A 217 22.04 -29.87 -45.86
C LYS A 217 23.31 -28.98 -45.98
N GLY A 218 23.84 -28.52 -44.85
CA GLY A 218 25.04 -27.69 -44.78
C GLY A 218 24.85 -26.19 -45.01
N VAL A 219 23.67 -25.75 -45.48
CA VAL A 219 23.37 -24.33 -45.79
C VAL A 219 22.49 -23.72 -44.69
N TRP A 220 22.74 -22.45 -44.36
CA TRP A 220 21.84 -21.68 -43.49
C TRP A 220 20.58 -21.28 -44.25
N VAL A 221 19.43 -21.76 -43.79
CA VAL A 221 18.12 -21.47 -44.38
C VAL A 221 17.28 -20.67 -43.39
N GLU A 222 16.69 -19.58 -43.86
CA GLU A 222 15.80 -18.74 -43.06
C GLU A 222 14.44 -19.41 -42.83
N LYS A 223 14.01 -19.44 -41.57
CA LYS A 223 12.75 -20.03 -41.10
C LYS A 223 11.87 -19.02 -40.35
N SER A 224 12.06 -17.73 -40.62
CA SER A 224 11.34 -16.61 -40.00
C SER A 224 9.94 -16.36 -40.59
N ASN A 225 9.61 -16.97 -41.74
CA ASN A 225 8.30 -16.85 -42.40
C ASN A 225 7.22 -17.64 -41.65
N GLU A 226 6.41 -16.94 -40.86
CA GLU A 226 5.17 -17.42 -40.23
C GLU A 226 3.95 -16.80 -40.97
N ASN A 227 2.79 -17.47 -40.95
CA ASN A 227 1.57 -16.96 -41.60
C ASN A 227 1.10 -15.65 -40.93
N PRO A 228 1.02 -14.51 -41.66
CA PRO A 228 0.62 -13.23 -41.08
C PRO A 228 -0.76 -13.24 -40.42
N ALA A 229 -1.68 -14.05 -40.94
CA ALA A 229 -3.06 -14.13 -40.46
C ALA A 229 -3.21 -14.76 -39.07
N THR A 230 -2.19 -15.51 -38.59
CA THR A 230 -2.22 -16.21 -37.30
C THR A 230 -1.28 -15.61 -36.26
N SER A 231 -0.65 -14.47 -36.57
CA SER A 231 0.27 -13.76 -35.67
C SER A 231 -0.33 -13.54 -34.27
N ARG A 232 0.43 -13.92 -33.22
CA ARG A 232 0.05 -13.81 -31.79
C ARG A 232 -1.16 -14.65 -31.34
N GLY A 233 -1.70 -15.50 -32.22
CA GLY A 233 -2.68 -16.54 -31.88
C GLY A 233 -2.09 -17.68 -31.04
N GLU A 234 -2.96 -18.58 -30.58
CA GLU A 234 -2.55 -19.84 -29.95
C GLU A 234 -1.79 -20.69 -30.98
N ASN A 235 -0.64 -21.24 -30.57
CA ASN A 235 0.36 -21.69 -31.53
C ASN A 235 0.03 -23.05 -32.17
N VAL A 236 -0.02 -23.08 -33.51
CA VAL A 236 -0.14 -24.29 -34.35
C VAL A 236 1.07 -24.52 -35.29
N GLY A 237 2.17 -23.77 -35.10
CA GLY A 237 3.34 -23.70 -35.98
C GLY A 237 4.71 -23.98 -35.31
N HIS A 238 5.80 -23.58 -35.97
CA HIS A 238 7.16 -24.05 -35.67
C HIS A 238 7.96 -23.20 -34.65
N ASN A 239 7.74 -21.88 -34.56
CA ASN A 239 8.44 -20.99 -33.62
C ASN A 239 7.48 -20.45 -32.53
N ARG A 240 7.93 -20.39 -31.27
CA ARG A 240 7.06 -20.11 -30.12
C ARG A 240 7.64 -19.14 -29.10
N ILE A 241 6.76 -18.31 -28.51
CA ILE A 241 7.03 -17.51 -27.32
C ILE A 241 6.06 -17.92 -26.20
N ARG A 242 6.49 -17.89 -24.94
CA ARG A 242 5.62 -18.14 -23.79
C ARG A 242 5.09 -16.81 -23.26
N LYS A 243 3.76 -16.64 -23.23
CA LYS A 243 3.11 -15.42 -22.71
C LYS A 243 1.80 -15.76 -22.02
N ALA A 244 1.62 -15.27 -20.79
CA ALA A 244 0.43 -15.54 -19.96
C ALA A 244 0.13 -17.06 -19.85
N GLY A 245 1.15 -17.86 -19.56
CA GLY A 245 1.03 -19.32 -19.40
C GLY A 245 0.85 -20.12 -20.70
N LYS A 246 0.55 -19.47 -21.84
CA LYS A 246 0.30 -20.13 -23.13
C LYS A 246 1.48 -19.98 -24.10
N TRP A 247 1.67 -20.98 -24.97
CA TRP A 247 2.56 -20.89 -26.12
C TRP A 247 1.85 -20.18 -27.27
N ARG A 248 2.42 -19.07 -27.74
CA ARG A 248 1.88 -18.27 -28.84
C ARG A 248 2.84 -18.27 -30.02
N GLN A 249 2.31 -18.05 -31.21
CA GLN A 249 3.15 -17.85 -32.40
C GLN A 249 4.04 -16.61 -32.24
N LEU A 250 5.28 -16.74 -32.70
CA LEU A 250 6.24 -15.65 -32.72
C LEU A 250 5.75 -14.58 -33.73
N PRO A 251 5.78 -13.27 -33.40
CA PRO A 251 5.35 -12.23 -34.34
C PRO A 251 6.23 -12.20 -35.58
N ARG A 252 5.70 -11.76 -36.73
CA ARG A 252 6.49 -11.54 -37.95
C ARG A 252 7.75 -10.71 -37.63
N MET A 253 8.91 -11.23 -38.02
CA MET A 253 10.16 -10.48 -37.99
C MET A 253 10.19 -9.55 -39.21
N ASN A 254 10.32 -8.25 -38.99
CA ASN A 254 10.46 -7.28 -40.07
C ASN A 254 11.94 -7.30 -40.48
N GLY A 255 12.25 -8.13 -41.47
CA GLY A 255 13.62 -8.40 -41.90
C GLY A 255 14.39 -7.13 -42.24
N GLY A 256 15.54 -6.94 -41.61
CA GLY A 256 16.58 -6.06 -42.11
C GLY A 256 17.21 -6.69 -43.36
N THR A 257 17.35 -5.91 -44.43
CA THR A 257 18.03 -6.29 -45.67
C THR A 257 19.44 -6.83 -45.39
N PRO A 258 19.93 -7.79 -46.19
CA PRO A 258 21.29 -8.31 -46.02
C PRO A 258 22.30 -7.23 -46.43
N GLU A 259 23.26 -6.94 -45.55
CA GLU A 259 24.61 -6.52 -45.94
C GLU A 259 25.50 -7.76 -46.02
#